data_AF-A0A9D0H1Z5-F1
#
_entry.id   AF-A0A9D0H1Z5-F1
#
_cell.length_a   1.000
_cell.length_b   1.000
_cell.length_c   1.000
_cell.angle_alpha   90.00
_cell.angle_beta   90.00
_cell.angle_gamma   90.00
#
_symmetry.space_group_name_H-M   'P 1'
#
loop_
_entity.id
_entity.type
_entity.pdbx_description
1 polymer ?
#
loop_
_entity_poly.entity_id
_entity_poly.type
_entity_poly.pdbx_seq_one_letter_code
_entity_poly.pdbx_strand_id
1 'polypeptide(L)'
;MDILEKNIKDPQKIQKAVSNSLDFIKNESEKFTDFKEILNKKYIEEKRNVEKFVKQNFKNLTNWEIRSAVSRIFDKLQIKLEEDTPEKIIFMLFTDLLSELQPSPSPLIFFYEGNPLVKKHGVIVEFNLMPELLNKIEDLDAYKKHQIVLDLFPEDEIVTEGVSLKLAQLNFLILNLFDRAVYENVVPVDRLITQKDGKLTVDKNFLIFSVVSIFASLYEAVTGEKQQFKGSFYTADLSKYFVKIKGFVKKVISDKDEFDYILYASKLEEEGIENRLITIRDYQTQKNVFEESIRRSDVDTYEKIESIFWLLGVENINPVLLVRYYNGDDIIYYIFELFRQAQDEGFQTERFLKDMKNFLKKLFRYPYISKGHLNQKTLDKPVKLFYSDDARFDADYFYFTQRYDRYLDMQELIKDKDEDISLKNLLSKYYLNQINKEELTGWLALSKTNEGKFLYYLITDSLGSLPQENPYKALADLYTLKASHQDIINKIGEEGIYTLIMRILGFYPYDKTLINLADLRFEI
;
A
#
# COMPACT_ATOMS: atom_id res chain seq x y z
N MET A 1 -14.74 -1.58 -16.58
CA MET A 1 -14.69 -2.72 -17.51
C MET A 1 -13.23 -3.09 -17.64
N ASP A 2 -12.88 -4.36 -17.40
CA ASP A 2 -11.48 -4.84 -17.44
C ASP A 2 -10.91 -4.58 -18.85
N ILE A 3 -9.66 -4.09 -18.94
CA ILE A 3 -9.01 -3.75 -20.22
C ILE A 3 -8.95 -4.98 -21.16
N LEU A 4 -8.91 -6.17 -20.56
CA LEU A 4 -9.02 -7.45 -21.25
C LEU A 4 -10.40 -7.63 -21.88
N GLU A 5 -11.48 -7.45 -21.12
CA GLU A 5 -12.85 -7.63 -21.61
C GLU A 5 -13.21 -6.68 -22.74
N LYS A 6 -12.76 -5.42 -22.65
CA LYS A 6 -12.96 -4.40 -23.69
C LYS A 6 -12.43 -4.85 -25.05
N ASN A 7 -11.36 -5.65 -25.08
CA ASN A 7 -10.64 -6.01 -26.30
C ASN A 7 -10.96 -7.42 -26.84
N ILE A 8 -11.83 -8.18 -26.16
CA ILE A 8 -12.26 -9.51 -26.62
C ILE A 8 -13.30 -9.37 -27.73
N LYS A 9 -12.99 -9.93 -28.90
CA LYS A 9 -13.88 -9.93 -30.07
C LYS A 9 -14.73 -11.19 -30.16
N ASP A 10 -14.16 -12.34 -29.83
CA ASP A 10 -14.84 -13.63 -29.96
C ASP A 10 -14.58 -14.54 -28.74
N PRO A 11 -15.51 -14.54 -27.74
CA PRO A 11 -15.39 -15.39 -26.57
C PRO A 11 -15.37 -16.90 -26.86
N GLN A 12 -15.94 -17.35 -27.98
CA GLN A 12 -15.99 -18.78 -28.32
C GLN A 12 -14.61 -19.31 -28.72
N LYS A 13 -13.80 -18.49 -29.42
CA LYS A 13 -12.40 -18.84 -29.72
C LYS A 13 -11.60 -19.06 -28.44
N ILE A 14 -11.79 -18.19 -27.45
CA ILE A 14 -11.13 -18.31 -26.15
C ILE A 14 -11.54 -19.61 -25.48
N GLN A 15 -12.85 -19.92 -25.41
CA GLN A 15 -13.32 -21.16 -24.79
C GLN A 15 -12.74 -22.41 -25.47
N LYS A 16 -12.72 -22.44 -26.80
CA LYS A 16 -12.12 -23.55 -27.57
C LYS A 16 -10.62 -23.69 -27.29
N ALA A 17 -9.87 -22.59 -27.29
CA ALA A 17 -8.44 -22.62 -26.99
C ALA A 17 -8.19 -23.10 -25.56
N VAL A 18 -8.97 -22.64 -24.58
CA VAL A 18 -8.91 -23.10 -23.19
C VAL A 18 -9.15 -24.61 -23.09
N SER A 19 -10.24 -25.13 -23.66
CA SER A 19 -10.53 -26.57 -23.62
C SER A 19 -9.42 -27.41 -24.25
N ASN A 20 -8.99 -27.05 -25.45
CA ASN A 20 -7.90 -27.76 -26.13
C ASN A 20 -6.59 -27.72 -25.32
N SER A 21 -6.28 -26.59 -24.69
CA SER A 21 -5.08 -26.44 -23.86
C SER A 21 -5.14 -27.30 -22.60
N LEU A 22 -6.29 -27.39 -21.94
CA LEU A 22 -6.46 -28.24 -20.75
C LEU A 22 -6.23 -29.71 -21.11
N ASP A 23 -6.87 -30.17 -22.18
CA ASP A 23 -6.71 -31.54 -22.65
C ASP A 23 -5.26 -31.83 -23.05
N PHE A 24 -4.62 -30.90 -23.77
CA PHE A 24 -3.22 -31.04 -24.17
C PHE A 24 -2.28 -31.11 -22.97
N ILE A 25 -2.34 -30.13 -22.05
CA ILE A 25 -1.42 -30.05 -20.91
C ILE A 25 -1.55 -31.29 -20.02
N LYS A 26 -2.78 -31.75 -19.74
CA LYS A 26 -3.02 -32.96 -18.96
C LYS A 26 -2.47 -34.21 -19.65
N ASN A 27 -2.83 -34.42 -20.92
CA ASN A 27 -2.38 -35.59 -21.68
C ASN A 27 -0.86 -35.64 -21.85
N GLU A 28 -0.21 -34.50 -22.07
CA GLU A 28 1.26 -34.45 -22.13
C GLU A 28 1.87 -34.74 -20.76
N SER A 29 1.29 -34.22 -19.67
CA SER A 29 1.80 -34.43 -18.31
C SER A 29 1.76 -35.90 -17.85
N GLU A 30 0.74 -36.65 -18.26
CA GLU A 30 0.57 -38.08 -17.94
C GLU A 30 1.68 -38.97 -18.54
N LYS A 31 2.44 -38.47 -19.52
CA LYS A 31 3.56 -39.20 -20.12
C LYS A 31 4.78 -39.27 -19.21
N PHE A 32 4.81 -38.51 -18.12
CA PHE A 32 5.96 -38.37 -17.24
C PHE A 32 5.60 -38.79 -15.83
N THR A 33 6.48 -39.59 -15.21
CA THR A 33 6.30 -39.98 -13.81
C THR A 33 6.68 -38.84 -12.86
N ASP A 34 7.67 -38.02 -13.24
CA ASP A 34 8.19 -36.90 -12.43
C ASP A 34 8.72 -35.78 -13.33
N PHE A 35 8.70 -34.54 -12.84
CA PHE A 35 9.14 -33.35 -13.55
C PHE A 35 10.62 -33.42 -13.99
N LYS A 36 11.46 -34.13 -13.21
CA LYS A 36 12.89 -34.32 -13.52
C LYS A 36 13.11 -35.06 -14.84
N GLU A 37 12.18 -35.90 -15.27
CA GLU A 37 12.30 -36.60 -16.56
C GLU A 37 12.22 -35.62 -17.73
N ILE A 38 11.31 -34.64 -17.63
CA ILE A 38 11.15 -33.57 -18.62
C ILE A 38 12.45 -32.77 -18.70
N LEU A 39 12.93 -32.25 -17.57
CA LEU A 39 14.10 -31.36 -17.53
C LEU A 39 15.40 -32.03 -18.02
N ASN A 40 15.62 -33.31 -17.73
CA ASN A 40 16.91 -33.95 -17.98
C ASN A 40 17.03 -34.68 -19.33
N LYS A 41 15.92 -35.11 -19.94
CA LYS A 41 15.98 -36.02 -21.10
C LYS A 41 15.10 -35.61 -22.29
N LYS A 42 13.96 -34.95 -22.04
CA LYS A 42 12.93 -34.73 -23.08
C LYS A 42 12.58 -33.26 -23.30
N TYR A 43 13.22 -32.32 -22.61
CA TYR A 43 12.90 -30.89 -22.66
C TYR A 43 12.80 -30.33 -24.09
N ILE A 44 13.77 -30.63 -24.97
CA ILE A 44 13.77 -30.12 -26.35
C ILE A 44 12.63 -30.71 -27.17
N GLU A 45 12.36 -32.01 -27.01
CA GLU A 45 11.25 -32.68 -27.68
C GLU A 45 9.92 -32.07 -27.23
N GLU A 46 9.78 -31.85 -25.92
CA GLU A 46 8.55 -31.32 -25.37
C GLU A 46 8.34 -29.85 -25.68
N LYS A 47 9.40 -29.03 -25.68
CA LYS A 47 9.32 -27.67 -26.22
C LYS A 47 8.79 -27.68 -27.66
N ARG A 48 9.26 -28.59 -28.53
CA ARG A 48 8.78 -28.68 -29.92
C ARG A 48 7.33 -29.14 -30.02
N ASN A 49 6.89 -30.06 -29.16
CA ASN A 49 5.51 -30.54 -29.14
C ASN A 49 4.56 -29.42 -28.70
N VAL A 50 4.89 -28.74 -27.60
CA VAL A 50 4.14 -27.58 -27.11
C VAL A 50 4.15 -26.45 -28.15
N GLU A 51 5.28 -26.19 -28.82
CA GLU A 51 5.38 -25.16 -29.86
C GLU A 51 4.42 -25.43 -31.02
N LYS A 52 4.37 -26.69 -31.51
CA LYS A 52 3.41 -27.08 -32.55
C LYS A 52 1.98 -26.86 -32.10
N PHE A 53 1.65 -27.23 -30.86
CA PHE A 53 0.32 -27.05 -30.30
C PHE A 53 -0.05 -25.56 -30.22
N VAL A 54 0.82 -24.72 -29.66
CA VAL A 54 0.62 -23.28 -29.54
C VAL A 54 0.42 -22.64 -30.91
N LYS A 55 1.30 -22.94 -31.87
CA LYS A 55 1.19 -22.42 -33.25
C LYS A 55 -0.08 -22.87 -33.97
N GLN A 56 -0.64 -24.02 -33.65
CA GLN A 56 -1.88 -24.49 -34.27
C GLN A 56 -3.13 -23.87 -33.62
N ASN A 57 -3.16 -23.81 -32.29
CA ASN A 57 -4.37 -23.45 -31.53
C ASN A 57 -4.49 -21.95 -31.26
N PHE A 58 -3.38 -21.20 -31.27
CA PHE A 58 -3.37 -19.76 -30.92
C PHE A 58 -3.07 -18.83 -32.11
N LYS A 59 -2.77 -19.36 -33.30
CA LYS A 59 -2.42 -18.55 -34.49
C LYS A 59 -3.46 -17.49 -34.89
N ASN A 60 -4.75 -17.76 -34.64
CA ASN A 60 -5.83 -16.87 -35.04
C ASN A 60 -6.41 -16.06 -33.87
N LEU A 61 -5.78 -16.12 -32.69
CA LEU A 61 -6.16 -15.34 -31.53
C LEU A 61 -5.33 -14.05 -31.50
N THR A 62 -5.97 -12.97 -31.06
CA THR A 62 -5.29 -11.71 -30.74
C THR A 62 -4.54 -11.81 -29.41
N ASN A 63 -3.60 -10.90 -29.15
CA ASN A 63 -2.89 -10.82 -27.87
C ASN A 63 -3.85 -10.80 -26.66
N TRP A 64 -4.94 -10.05 -26.78
CA TRP A 64 -5.98 -9.94 -25.76
C TRP A 64 -6.72 -11.27 -25.51
N GLU A 65 -7.09 -11.97 -26.58
CA GLU A 65 -7.70 -13.30 -26.49
C GLU A 65 -6.74 -14.33 -25.91
N ILE A 66 -5.43 -14.24 -26.22
CA ILE A 66 -4.39 -15.09 -25.63
C ILE A 66 -4.27 -14.82 -24.13
N ARG A 67 -4.13 -13.56 -23.70
CA ARG A 67 -4.04 -13.17 -22.28
C ARG A 67 -5.24 -13.69 -21.48
N SER A 68 -6.45 -13.52 -22.02
CA SER A 68 -7.68 -14.04 -21.40
C SER A 68 -7.73 -15.56 -21.36
N ALA A 69 -7.32 -16.26 -22.43
CA ALA A 69 -7.26 -17.71 -22.45
C ALA A 69 -6.28 -18.25 -21.40
N VAL A 70 -5.11 -17.64 -21.29
CA VAL A 70 -4.05 -18.05 -20.37
C VAL A 70 -4.49 -17.99 -18.91
N SER A 71 -5.08 -16.88 -18.47
CA SER A 71 -5.63 -16.75 -17.11
C SER A 71 -6.67 -17.85 -16.84
N ARG A 72 -7.60 -18.10 -17.78
CA ARG A 72 -8.62 -19.16 -17.64
C ARG A 72 -8.06 -20.57 -17.65
N ILE A 73 -6.95 -20.81 -18.34
CA ILE A 73 -6.26 -22.11 -18.35
C ILE A 73 -5.65 -22.35 -16.97
N PHE A 74 -4.92 -21.37 -16.42
CA PHE A 74 -4.32 -21.50 -15.09
C PHE A 74 -5.35 -21.81 -14.00
N ASP A 75 -6.44 -21.03 -13.95
CA ASP A 75 -7.51 -21.20 -12.96
C ASP A 75 -8.13 -22.61 -13.00
N LYS A 76 -8.23 -23.20 -14.20
CA LYS A 76 -8.85 -24.52 -14.41
C LYS A 76 -7.89 -25.69 -14.24
N LEU A 77 -6.58 -25.50 -14.44
CA LEU A 77 -5.60 -26.54 -14.16
C LEU A 77 -5.40 -26.74 -12.66
N GLN A 78 -5.73 -25.74 -11.83
CA GLN A 78 -5.56 -25.80 -10.37
C GLN A 78 -4.12 -26.18 -9.96
N ILE A 79 -3.14 -25.67 -10.72
CA ILE A 79 -1.72 -25.93 -10.45
C ILE A 79 -1.34 -25.27 -9.12
N LYS A 80 -0.81 -26.07 -8.19
CA LYS A 80 -0.15 -25.57 -6.99
C LYS A 80 1.28 -25.18 -7.32
N LEU A 81 1.67 -23.97 -6.97
CA LEU A 81 2.99 -23.45 -7.36
C LEU A 81 4.12 -23.99 -6.49
N GLU A 82 3.83 -24.45 -5.27
CA GLU A 82 4.81 -25.02 -4.35
C GLU A 82 5.19 -26.47 -4.71
N GLU A 83 4.36 -27.14 -5.51
CA GLU A 83 4.58 -28.51 -5.95
C GLU A 83 5.21 -28.50 -7.35
N ASP A 84 6.36 -29.18 -7.51
CA ASP A 84 6.98 -29.37 -8.82
C ASP A 84 6.37 -30.59 -9.52
N THR A 85 5.40 -30.34 -10.40
CA THR A 85 4.70 -31.39 -11.16
C THR A 85 5.02 -31.32 -12.65
N PRO A 86 4.91 -32.44 -13.39
CA PRO A 86 4.96 -32.42 -14.86
C PRO A 86 4.01 -31.40 -15.49
N GLU A 87 2.80 -31.30 -14.96
CA GLU A 87 1.76 -30.36 -15.41
C GLU A 87 2.23 -28.90 -15.26
N LYS A 88 2.82 -28.53 -14.12
CA LYS A 88 3.42 -27.21 -13.90
C LYS A 88 4.52 -26.91 -14.92
N ILE A 89 5.45 -27.83 -15.15
CA ILE A 89 6.55 -27.61 -16.11
C ILE A 89 6.03 -27.45 -17.54
N ILE A 90 5.06 -28.27 -17.95
CA ILE A 90 4.44 -28.18 -19.28
C ILE A 90 3.67 -26.86 -19.42
N PHE A 91 2.95 -26.43 -18.39
CA PHE A 91 2.28 -25.13 -18.39
C PHE A 91 3.26 -23.96 -18.48
N MET A 92 4.41 -24.03 -17.79
CA MET A 92 5.45 -23.01 -17.89
C MET A 92 6.05 -22.94 -19.31
N LEU A 93 6.35 -24.09 -19.93
CA LEU A 93 6.77 -24.16 -21.33
C LEU A 93 5.72 -23.58 -22.28
N PHE A 94 4.46 -23.92 -22.04
CA PHE A 94 3.32 -23.46 -22.83
C PHE A 94 3.18 -21.93 -22.79
N THR A 95 3.27 -21.33 -21.61
CA THR A 95 3.17 -19.87 -21.44
C THR A 95 4.38 -19.13 -22.03
N ASP A 96 5.59 -19.69 -21.94
CA ASP A 96 6.76 -19.14 -22.63
C ASP A 96 6.57 -19.12 -24.14
N LEU A 97 6.09 -20.21 -24.72
CA LEU A 97 5.84 -20.31 -26.16
C LEU A 97 4.71 -19.39 -26.65
N LEU A 98 3.71 -19.12 -25.81
CA LEU A 98 2.70 -18.11 -26.11
C LEU A 98 3.30 -16.71 -26.14
N SER A 99 4.17 -16.38 -25.18
CA SER A 99 4.87 -15.10 -25.14
C SER A 99 5.84 -14.91 -26.31
N GLU A 100 6.41 -15.99 -26.87
CA GLU A 100 7.27 -15.96 -28.07
C GLU A 100 6.50 -15.70 -29.39
N LEU A 101 5.16 -15.67 -29.39
CA LEU A 101 4.38 -15.35 -30.59
C LEU A 101 4.67 -13.93 -31.10
N GLN A 102 4.53 -13.71 -32.41
CA GLN A 102 4.69 -12.39 -33.02
C GLN A 102 3.35 -11.91 -33.63
N PRO A 103 2.74 -10.81 -33.13
CA PRO A 103 3.18 -9.98 -31.99
C PRO A 103 3.08 -10.70 -30.63
N SER A 104 3.91 -10.29 -29.65
CA SER A 104 3.95 -10.95 -28.33
C SER A 104 2.76 -10.52 -27.45
N PRO A 105 2.09 -11.48 -26.76
CA PRO A 105 1.09 -11.18 -25.75
C PRO A 105 1.68 -10.84 -24.36
N SER A 106 3.01 -10.89 -24.17
CA SER A 106 3.65 -10.55 -22.89
C SER A 106 3.32 -9.11 -22.45
N PRO A 107 3.18 -8.83 -21.13
CA PRO A 107 3.25 -9.78 -20.01
C PRO A 107 2.00 -10.66 -19.88
N LEU A 108 2.18 -11.92 -19.48
CA LEU A 108 1.09 -12.81 -19.08
C LEU A 108 0.90 -12.74 -17.57
N ILE A 109 -0.35 -12.67 -17.11
CA ILE A 109 -0.72 -12.55 -15.69
C ILE A 109 -1.59 -13.74 -15.30
N PHE A 110 -1.29 -14.36 -14.15
CA PHE A 110 -2.08 -15.44 -13.56
C PHE A 110 -2.46 -15.07 -12.12
N PHE A 111 -3.55 -15.62 -11.60
CA PHE A 111 -3.96 -15.38 -10.21
C PHE A 111 -3.84 -16.66 -9.40
N TYR A 112 -2.93 -16.67 -8.42
CA TYR A 112 -2.70 -17.79 -7.53
C TYR A 112 -3.11 -17.42 -6.10
N GLU A 113 -4.09 -18.14 -5.54
CA GLU A 113 -4.67 -17.83 -4.22
C GLU A 113 -5.13 -16.36 -4.06
N GLY A 114 -5.58 -15.75 -5.17
CA GLY A 114 -5.97 -14.35 -5.23
C GLY A 114 -4.83 -13.35 -5.44
N ASN A 115 -3.57 -13.82 -5.50
CA ASN A 115 -2.40 -12.97 -5.76
C ASN A 115 -2.01 -13.02 -7.24
N PRO A 116 -1.80 -11.86 -7.88
CA PRO A 116 -1.37 -11.80 -9.28
C PRO A 116 0.11 -12.20 -9.41
N LEU A 117 0.41 -12.94 -10.46
CA LEU A 117 1.76 -13.37 -10.82
C LEU A 117 2.02 -13.02 -12.27
N VAL A 118 3.03 -12.19 -12.49
CA VAL A 118 3.46 -11.78 -13.84
C VAL A 118 4.56 -12.72 -14.33
N LYS A 119 4.30 -13.39 -15.45
CA LYS A 119 5.28 -14.29 -16.07
C LYS A 119 6.50 -13.50 -16.53
N LYS A 120 7.68 -13.96 -16.13
CA LYS A 120 8.96 -13.52 -16.70
C LYS A 120 9.51 -14.52 -17.70
N HIS A 121 10.30 -14.02 -18.63
CA HIS A 121 11.03 -14.80 -19.61
C HIS A 121 11.91 -15.84 -18.92
N GLY A 122 11.90 -17.07 -19.45
CA GLY A 122 12.66 -18.21 -18.91
C GLY A 122 14.12 -17.86 -18.61
N VAL A 123 14.82 -17.23 -19.55
CA VAL A 123 16.21 -16.74 -19.37
C VAL A 123 16.40 -15.85 -18.13
N ILE A 124 15.47 -14.94 -17.83
CA ILE A 124 15.61 -14.05 -16.66
C ILE A 124 15.54 -14.88 -15.37
N VAL A 125 14.66 -15.89 -15.34
CA VAL A 125 14.47 -16.78 -14.19
C VAL A 125 15.62 -17.78 -14.08
N GLU A 126 15.94 -18.49 -15.16
CA GLU A 126 16.94 -19.56 -15.24
C GLU A 126 18.35 -19.09 -14.87
N PHE A 127 18.71 -17.85 -15.26
CA PHE A 127 20.00 -17.26 -14.94
C PHE A 127 19.95 -16.35 -13.70
N ASN A 128 18.82 -16.30 -13.00
CA ASN A 128 18.60 -15.46 -11.83
C ASN A 128 19.01 -13.98 -12.07
N LEU A 129 18.56 -13.41 -13.18
CA LEU A 129 18.94 -12.05 -13.60
C LEU A 129 18.14 -10.96 -12.90
N MET A 130 17.04 -11.31 -12.23
CA MET A 130 16.15 -10.35 -11.55
C MET A 130 16.89 -9.39 -10.62
N PRO A 131 17.75 -9.83 -9.68
CA PRO A 131 18.46 -8.91 -8.80
C PRO A 131 19.40 -7.95 -9.56
N GLU A 132 20.09 -8.45 -10.59
CA GLU A 132 21.01 -7.64 -11.39
C GLU A 132 20.26 -6.60 -12.24
N LEU A 133 19.11 -6.98 -12.80
CA LEU A 133 18.23 -6.09 -13.54
C LEU A 133 17.62 -5.00 -12.64
N LEU A 134 17.06 -5.38 -11.49
CA LEU A 134 16.46 -4.42 -10.55
C LEU A 134 17.50 -3.44 -10.02
N ASN A 135 18.68 -3.90 -9.57
CA ASN A 135 19.76 -3.01 -9.15
C ASN A 135 20.17 -2.05 -10.28
N LYS A 136 20.31 -2.56 -11.51
CA LYS A 136 20.68 -1.70 -12.64
C LYS A 136 19.59 -0.68 -12.96
N ILE A 137 18.32 -1.06 -12.83
CA ILE A 137 17.17 -0.18 -13.01
C ILE A 137 17.16 0.88 -11.93
N GLU A 138 17.36 0.53 -10.65
CA GLU A 138 17.46 1.47 -9.54
C GLU A 138 18.55 2.52 -9.77
N ASP A 139 19.72 2.09 -10.26
CA ASP A 139 20.88 2.95 -10.62
C ASP A 139 20.69 3.80 -11.90
N LEU A 140 19.53 3.76 -12.55
CA LEU A 140 19.24 4.67 -13.67
C LEU A 140 19.06 6.12 -13.16
N ASP A 141 19.16 7.07 -14.08
CA ASP A 141 19.14 8.50 -13.75
C ASP A 141 17.85 8.89 -12.99
N ALA A 142 18.02 9.25 -11.72
CA ALA A 142 16.91 9.53 -10.82
C ALA A 142 16.07 10.73 -11.29
N TYR A 143 16.72 11.79 -11.78
CA TYR A 143 16.02 12.98 -12.26
C TYR A 143 15.09 12.65 -13.43
N LYS A 144 15.59 11.88 -14.40
CA LYS A 144 14.78 11.44 -15.55
C LYS A 144 13.67 10.49 -15.18
N LYS A 145 13.87 9.62 -14.17
CA LYS A 145 12.76 8.79 -13.65
C LYS A 145 11.64 9.66 -13.09
N HIS A 146 11.98 10.71 -12.34
CA HIS A 146 10.96 11.63 -11.81
C HIS A 146 10.23 12.35 -12.93
N GLN A 147 10.93 12.84 -13.97
CA GLN A 147 10.28 13.43 -15.14
C GLN A 147 9.33 12.46 -15.83
N ILE A 148 9.74 11.19 -16.03
CA ILE A 148 8.82 10.17 -16.58
C ILE A 148 7.62 10.01 -15.68
N VAL A 149 7.79 9.87 -14.37
CA VAL A 149 6.65 9.71 -13.44
C VAL A 149 5.68 10.87 -13.53
N LEU A 150 6.18 12.11 -13.53
CA LEU A 150 5.36 13.32 -13.59
C LEU A 150 4.61 13.46 -14.93
N ASP A 151 5.23 13.07 -16.04
CA ASP A 151 4.60 13.14 -17.37
C ASP A 151 3.68 11.94 -17.66
N LEU A 152 3.93 10.80 -17.01
CA LEU A 152 3.22 9.54 -17.25
C LEU A 152 1.95 9.40 -16.42
N PHE A 153 2.02 9.75 -15.12
CA PHE A 153 0.92 9.57 -14.20
C PHE A 153 0.18 10.89 -13.99
N PRO A 154 -1.17 10.86 -13.90
CA PRO A 154 -1.96 12.01 -13.52
C PRO A 154 -1.52 12.58 -12.16
N GLU A 155 -1.54 13.90 -12.04
CA GLU A 155 -1.13 14.61 -10.83
C GLU A 155 -1.94 14.19 -9.59
N ASP A 156 -3.24 13.94 -9.72
CA ASP A 156 -4.06 13.43 -8.61
C ASP A 156 -3.57 12.07 -8.12
N GLU A 157 -3.17 11.17 -9.03
CA GLU A 157 -2.65 9.86 -8.67
C GLU A 157 -1.30 9.97 -7.94
N ILE A 158 -0.44 10.90 -8.38
CA ILE A 158 0.86 11.15 -7.76
C ILE A 158 0.68 11.73 -6.35
N VAL A 159 -0.17 12.73 -6.18
CA VAL A 159 -0.46 13.36 -4.88
C VAL A 159 -1.13 12.37 -3.92
N THR A 160 -1.99 11.50 -4.44
CA THR A 160 -2.75 10.54 -3.62
C THR A 160 -1.89 9.36 -3.17
N GLU A 161 -1.17 8.73 -4.10
CA GLU A 161 -0.43 7.49 -3.85
C GLU A 161 1.06 7.70 -3.54
N GLY A 162 1.63 8.83 -3.97
CA GLY A 162 3.02 9.24 -3.75
C GLY A 162 3.97 8.90 -4.90
N VAL A 163 4.89 9.82 -5.20
CA VAL A 163 5.96 9.66 -6.21
C VAL A 163 6.81 8.41 -5.92
N SER A 164 7.05 8.08 -4.64
CA SER A 164 7.84 6.89 -4.27
C SER A 164 7.25 5.61 -4.82
N LEU A 165 5.92 5.47 -4.77
CA LEU A 165 5.21 4.31 -5.30
C LEU A 165 5.28 4.30 -6.83
N LYS A 166 5.08 5.45 -7.47
CA LYS A 166 5.14 5.59 -8.93
C LYS A 166 6.52 5.32 -9.51
N LEU A 167 7.57 5.69 -8.81
CA LEU A 167 8.95 5.34 -9.18
C LEU A 167 9.18 3.82 -9.12
N ALA A 168 8.60 3.12 -8.14
CA ALA A 168 8.68 1.67 -8.06
C ALA A 168 7.90 1.01 -9.21
N GLN A 169 6.68 1.47 -9.49
CA GLN A 169 5.91 1.02 -10.65
C GLN A 169 6.65 1.26 -11.97
N LEU A 170 7.36 2.40 -12.11
CA LEU A 170 8.22 2.68 -13.26
C LEU A 170 9.38 1.68 -13.38
N ASN A 171 10.00 1.25 -12.27
CA ASN A 171 11.04 0.23 -12.31
C ASN A 171 10.51 -1.09 -12.91
N PHE A 172 9.32 -1.52 -12.49
CA PHE A 172 8.66 -2.70 -13.06
C PHE A 172 8.18 -2.49 -14.50
N LEU A 173 7.81 -1.26 -14.90
CA LEU A 173 7.51 -0.93 -16.29
C LEU A 173 8.74 -1.14 -17.18
N ILE A 174 9.90 -0.63 -16.76
CA ILE A 174 11.17 -0.83 -17.47
C ILE A 174 11.49 -2.33 -17.58
N LEU A 175 11.29 -3.08 -16.49
CA LEU A 175 11.50 -4.52 -16.48
C LEU A 175 10.54 -5.26 -17.42
N ASN A 176 9.25 -4.92 -17.45
CA ASN A 176 8.25 -5.56 -18.32
C ASN A 176 8.49 -5.24 -19.80
N LEU A 177 8.91 -4.02 -20.11
CA LEU A 177 9.36 -3.67 -21.46
C LEU A 177 10.59 -4.46 -21.87
N PHE A 178 11.56 -4.66 -20.95
CA PHE A 178 12.73 -5.50 -21.18
C PHE A 178 12.35 -6.95 -21.44
N ASP A 179 11.53 -7.53 -20.58
CA ASP A 179 11.06 -8.90 -20.68
C ASP A 179 10.36 -9.18 -22.02
N ARG A 180 9.41 -8.30 -22.40
CA ARG A 180 8.74 -8.37 -23.70
C ARG A 180 9.70 -8.19 -24.86
N ALA A 181 10.69 -7.30 -24.75
CA ALA A 181 11.71 -7.12 -25.79
C ALA A 181 12.57 -8.38 -26.00
N VAL A 182 12.80 -9.19 -24.95
CA VAL A 182 13.48 -10.48 -25.08
C VAL A 182 12.59 -11.48 -25.82
N TYR A 183 11.29 -11.58 -25.46
CA TYR A 183 10.34 -12.46 -26.17
C TYR A 183 10.18 -12.10 -27.65
N GLU A 184 10.12 -10.81 -28.00
CA GLU A 184 10.02 -10.35 -29.39
C GLU A 184 11.37 -10.39 -30.13
N ASN A 185 12.42 -10.91 -29.50
CA ASN A 185 13.79 -10.96 -30.03
C ASN A 185 14.32 -9.56 -30.43
N VAL A 186 13.78 -8.50 -29.83
CA VAL A 186 14.29 -7.12 -29.95
C VAL A 186 15.62 -7.00 -29.25
N VAL A 187 15.71 -7.59 -28.06
CA VAL A 187 16.95 -7.90 -27.34
C VAL A 187 17.23 -9.40 -27.54
N PRO A 188 18.19 -9.78 -28.42
CA PRO A 188 18.37 -11.19 -28.75
C PRO A 188 18.95 -12.01 -27.60
N VAL A 189 18.34 -13.17 -27.34
CA VAL A 189 18.76 -14.10 -26.29
C VAL A 189 20.18 -14.62 -26.53
N ASP A 190 20.55 -14.89 -27.78
CA ASP A 190 21.88 -15.34 -28.20
C ASP A 190 22.98 -14.27 -28.02
N ARG A 191 22.58 -13.01 -27.86
CA ARG A 191 23.48 -11.92 -27.46
C ARG A 191 23.54 -11.74 -25.96
N LEU A 192 22.44 -11.96 -25.25
CA LEU A 192 22.39 -11.92 -23.79
C LEU A 192 23.13 -13.08 -23.14
N ILE A 193 23.06 -14.27 -23.73
CA ILE A 193 23.71 -15.48 -23.23
C ILE A 193 24.79 -15.90 -24.22
N THR A 194 26.04 -15.93 -23.74
CA THR A 194 27.21 -16.34 -24.52
C THR A 194 27.82 -17.59 -23.92
N GLN A 195 28.31 -18.49 -24.77
CA GLN A 195 29.05 -19.67 -24.32
C GLN A 195 30.53 -19.32 -24.13
N LYS A 196 31.04 -19.45 -22.90
CA LYS A 196 32.46 -19.32 -22.56
C LYS A 196 32.92 -20.58 -21.83
N ASP A 197 33.99 -21.20 -22.32
CA ASP A 197 34.58 -22.42 -21.75
C ASP A 197 33.57 -23.57 -21.55
N GLY A 198 32.65 -23.73 -22.52
CA GLY A 198 31.59 -24.75 -22.47
C GLY A 198 30.44 -24.44 -21.51
N LYS A 199 30.47 -23.32 -20.77
CA LYS A 199 29.39 -22.86 -19.88
C LYS A 199 28.64 -21.68 -20.49
N LEU A 200 27.33 -21.65 -20.31
CA LEU A 200 26.52 -20.49 -20.66
C LEU A 200 26.75 -19.39 -19.60
N THR A 201 27.06 -18.19 -20.07
CA THR A 201 27.35 -17.01 -19.26
C THR A 201 26.56 -15.82 -19.79
N VAL A 202 26.21 -14.89 -18.91
CA VAL A 202 25.43 -13.70 -19.29
C VAL A 202 26.38 -12.60 -19.72
N ASP A 203 26.14 -11.99 -20.88
CA ASP A 203 26.81 -10.77 -21.29
C ASP A 203 26.21 -9.58 -20.53
N LYS A 204 26.81 -9.27 -19.38
CA LYS A 204 26.40 -8.16 -18.51
C LYS A 204 26.44 -6.81 -19.23
N ASN A 205 27.37 -6.60 -20.16
CA ASN A 205 27.47 -5.33 -20.87
C ASN A 205 26.28 -5.14 -21.79
N PHE A 206 25.89 -6.20 -22.52
CA PHE A 206 24.72 -6.16 -23.39
C PHE A 206 23.41 -6.08 -22.59
N LEU A 207 23.32 -6.77 -21.45
CA LEU A 207 22.19 -6.67 -20.51
C LEU A 207 22.00 -5.22 -20.03
N ILE A 208 23.07 -4.60 -19.51
CA ILE A 208 23.07 -3.21 -19.04
C ILE A 208 22.70 -2.25 -20.17
N PHE A 209 23.33 -2.42 -21.34
CA PHE A 209 23.03 -1.61 -22.52
C PHE A 209 21.55 -1.68 -22.89
N SER A 210 20.95 -2.87 -22.84
CA SER A 210 19.55 -3.09 -23.21
C SER A 210 18.59 -2.41 -22.25
N VAL A 211 18.83 -2.51 -20.94
CA VAL A 211 18.03 -1.82 -19.90
C VAL A 211 18.14 -0.30 -20.07
N VAL A 212 19.36 0.23 -20.22
CA VAL A 212 19.58 1.68 -20.44
C VAL A 212 18.91 2.14 -21.74
N SER A 213 18.91 1.31 -22.79
CA SER A 213 18.26 1.61 -24.07
C SER A 213 16.75 1.67 -23.96
N ILE A 214 16.14 0.76 -23.18
CA ILE A 214 14.70 0.78 -22.91
C ILE A 214 14.32 2.01 -22.11
N PHE A 215 15.06 2.31 -21.04
CA PHE A 215 14.84 3.52 -20.25
C PHE A 215 14.96 4.80 -21.09
N ALA A 216 16.00 4.90 -21.92
CA ALA A 216 16.20 6.05 -22.79
C ALA A 216 15.08 6.22 -23.84
N SER A 217 14.58 5.10 -24.36
CA SER A 217 13.49 5.10 -25.32
C SER A 217 12.15 5.44 -24.66
N LEU A 218 11.93 4.98 -23.43
CA LEU A 218 10.75 5.30 -22.62
C LEU A 218 10.75 6.78 -22.27
N TYR A 219 11.89 7.32 -21.80
CA TYR A 219 12.08 8.75 -21.55
C TYR A 219 11.70 9.59 -22.77
N GLU A 220 12.32 9.33 -23.93
CA GLU A 220 12.05 10.10 -25.14
C GLU A 220 10.59 9.96 -25.62
N ALA A 221 9.98 8.78 -25.44
CA ALA A 221 8.60 8.56 -25.85
C ALA A 221 7.58 9.28 -24.96
N VAL A 222 7.87 9.42 -23.66
CA VAL A 222 6.99 10.07 -22.68
C VAL A 222 7.21 11.58 -22.68
N THR A 223 8.46 12.04 -22.55
CA THR A 223 8.79 13.47 -22.36
C THR A 223 9.05 14.21 -23.68
N GLY A 224 9.27 13.48 -24.78
CA GLY A 224 9.71 14.06 -26.06
C GLY A 224 11.20 14.46 -26.10
N GLU A 225 11.91 14.37 -24.98
CA GLU A 225 13.31 14.77 -24.88
C GLU A 225 14.27 13.64 -25.25
N LYS A 226 15.25 13.94 -26.10
CA LYS A 226 16.24 12.94 -26.52
C LYS A 226 17.26 12.69 -25.41
N GLN A 227 17.46 11.42 -25.07
CA GLN A 227 18.58 11.01 -24.22
C GLN A 227 19.86 10.85 -25.04
N GLN A 228 20.89 11.62 -24.68
CA GLN A 228 22.24 11.38 -25.18
C GLN A 228 22.87 10.21 -24.44
N PHE A 229 23.37 9.20 -25.16
CA PHE A 229 24.16 8.13 -24.57
C PHE A 229 25.55 8.65 -24.22
N LYS A 230 26.14 8.14 -23.12
CA LYS A 230 27.56 8.32 -22.85
C LYS A 230 28.37 7.66 -23.97
N GLY A 231 29.52 8.24 -24.30
CA GLY A 231 30.42 7.84 -25.41
C GLY A 231 30.74 6.33 -25.49
N SER A 232 30.66 5.62 -24.36
CA SER A 232 30.97 4.18 -24.23
C SER A 232 30.02 3.23 -24.98
N PHE A 233 28.84 3.67 -25.42
CA PHE A 233 27.86 2.82 -26.12
C PHE A 233 27.86 2.95 -27.65
N TYR A 234 28.65 3.86 -28.22
CA TYR A 234 28.65 4.14 -29.67
C TYR A 234 29.57 3.19 -30.46
N THR A 235 29.17 1.92 -30.55
CA THR A 235 29.63 1.05 -31.64
C THR A 235 28.53 0.92 -32.69
N ALA A 236 28.91 0.64 -33.94
CA ALA A 236 27.93 0.42 -35.02
C ALA A 236 26.96 -0.74 -34.71
N ASP A 237 27.45 -1.77 -34.03
CA ASP A 237 26.67 -2.95 -33.62
C ASP A 237 25.64 -2.60 -32.53
N LEU A 238 26.05 -1.91 -31.46
CA LEU A 238 25.12 -1.47 -30.40
C LEU A 238 24.09 -0.47 -30.91
N SER A 239 24.49 0.43 -31.82
CA SER A 239 23.58 1.41 -32.44
C SER A 239 22.39 0.74 -33.16
N LYS A 240 22.60 -0.40 -33.80
CA LYS A 240 21.54 -1.17 -34.46
C LYS A 240 20.50 -1.66 -33.44
N TYR A 241 20.94 -2.20 -32.31
CA TYR A 241 20.03 -2.67 -31.25
C TYR A 241 19.30 -1.51 -30.58
N PHE A 242 19.98 -0.38 -30.35
CA PHE A 242 19.34 0.81 -29.81
C PHE A 242 18.16 1.28 -30.68
N VAL A 243 18.35 1.39 -32.00
CA VAL A 243 17.28 1.77 -32.93
C VAL A 243 16.11 0.77 -32.90
N LYS A 244 16.41 -0.53 -32.81
CA LYS A 244 15.40 -1.58 -32.73
C LYS A 244 14.59 -1.48 -31.43
N ILE A 245 15.26 -1.31 -30.29
CA ILE A 245 14.64 -1.11 -28.97
C ILE A 245 13.79 0.15 -28.97
N LYS A 246 14.30 1.26 -29.51
CA LYS A 246 13.57 2.52 -29.61
C LYS A 246 12.30 2.39 -30.43
N GLY A 247 12.36 1.72 -31.59
CA GLY A 247 11.20 1.45 -32.43
C GLY A 247 10.16 0.58 -31.71
N PHE A 248 10.62 -0.43 -30.97
CA PHE A 248 9.77 -1.29 -30.15
C PHE A 248 9.06 -0.52 -29.03
N VAL A 249 9.80 0.21 -28.19
CA VAL A 249 9.24 0.96 -27.06
C VAL A 249 8.24 2.02 -27.55
N LYS A 250 8.57 2.76 -28.60
CA LYS A 250 7.65 3.74 -29.21
C LYS A 250 6.36 3.09 -29.69
N LYS A 251 6.44 1.92 -30.34
CA LYS A 251 5.27 1.18 -30.83
C LYS A 251 4.37 0.76 -29.67
N VAL A 252 4.95 0.23 -28.59
CA VAL A 252 4.21 -0.20 -27.40
C VAL A 252 3.50 0.99 -26.73
N ILE A 253 4.21 2.09 -26.50
CA ILE A 253 3.64 3.28 -25.83
C ILE A 253 2.57 3.96 -26.70
N SER A 254 2.73 3.93 -28.04
CA SER A 254 1.74 4.52 -28.95
C SER A 254 0.40 3.77 -29.01
N ASP A 255 0.37 2.51 -28.57
CA ASP A 255 -0.86 1.73 -28.43
C ASP A 255 -1.37 1.86 -26.99
N LYS A 256 -2.35 2.74 -26.79
CA LYS A 256 -2.87 3.11 -25.47
C LYS A 256 -3.31 1.89 -24.65
N ASP A 257 -4.07 0.98 -25.26
CA ASP A 257 -4.59 -0.18 -24.51
C ASP A 257 -3.45 -1.12 -24.12
N GLU A 258 -2.48 -1.39 -25.02
CA GLU A 258 -1.30 -2.18 -24.68
C GLU A 258 -0.45 -1.53 -23.59
N PHE A 259 -0.28 -0.21 -23.64
CA PHE A 259 0.49 0.52 -22.66
C PHE A 259 -0.18 0.50 -21.27
N ASP A 260 -1.48 0.78 -21.22
CA ASP A 260 -2.29 0.70 -19.99
C ASP A 260 -2.23 -0.72 -19.37
N TYR A 261 -2.22 -1.77 -20.20
CA TYR A 261 -2.09 -3.15 -19.71
C TYR A 261 -0.71 -3.46 -19.12
N ILE A 262 0.38 -2.93 -19.70
CA ILE A 262 1.72 -3.10 -19.11
C ILE A 262 1.85 -2.31 -17.81
N LEU A 263 1.29 -1.10 -17.73
CA LEU A 263 1.24 -0.32 -16.48
C LEU A 263 0.49 -1.08 -15.39
N TYR A 264 -0.64 -1.70 -15.74
CA TYR A 264 -1.38 -2.57 -14.84
C TYR A 264 -0.51 -3.75 -14.34
N ALA A 265 0.17 -4.46 -15.25
CA ALA A 265 1.06 -5.56 -14.87
C ALA A 265 2.17 -5.09 -13.90
N SER A 266 2.80 -3.94 -14.19
CA SER A 266 3.84 -3.36 -13.34
C SER A 266 3.34 -2.96 -11.95
N LYS A 267 2.10 -2.49 -11.84
CA LYS A 267 1.45 -2.25 -10.55
C LYS A 267 1.28 -3.54 -9.75
N LEU A 268 0.79 -4.61 -10.38
CA LEU A 268 0.61 -5.90 -9.70
C LEU A 268 1.93 -6.50 -9.20
N GLU A 269 3.01 -6.34 -9.96
CA GLU A 269 4.33 -6.82 -9.53
C GLU A 269 4.91 -6.06 -8.35
N GLU A 270 4.74 -4.73 -8.33
CA GLU A 270 5.15 -3.93 -7.18
C GLU A 270 4.42 -4.39 -5.91
N GLU A 271 3.10 -4.60 -6.00
CA GLU A 271 2.27 -5.08 -4.89
C GLU A 271 2.70 -6.50 -4.43
N GLY A 272 3.10 -7.38 -5.36
CA GLY A 272 3.42 -8.78 -5.08
C GLY A 272 4.87 -9.08 -4.66
N ILE A 273 5.86 -8.29 -5.10
CA ILE A 273 7.29 -8.57 -4.87
C ILE A 273 7.89 -7.66 -3.81
N GLU A 274 7.56 -6.36 -3.80
CA GLU A 274 8.35 -5.40 -3.02
C GLU A 274 7.75 -4.98 -1.68
N ASN A 275 6.48 -5.27 -1.37
CA ASN A 275 5.86 -4.76 -0.14
C ASN A 275 6.14 -3.25 0.03
N ARG A 276 6.36 -2.48 -1.05
CA ARG A 276 6.87 -1.11 -0.92
C ARG A 276 5.83 -0.20 -0.35
N LEU A 277 4.54 -0.49 -0.55
CA LEU A 277 3.46 0.05 0.27
C LEU A 277 3.67 -0.22 1.77
N ILE A 278 4.11 -1.40 2.18
CA ILE A 278 4.48 -1.70 3.59
C ILE A 278 5.69 -0.88 4.01
N THR A 279 6.72 -0.74 3.16
CA THR A 279 7.90 0.09 3.45
C THR A 279 7.57 1.58 3.54
N ILE A 280 6.77 2.11 2.63
CA ILE A 280 6.30 3.52 2.64
C ILE A 280 5.39 3.75 3.86
N ARG A 281 4.62 2.75 4.29
CA ARG A 281 3.78 2.81 5.51
C ARG A 281 4.55 2.52 6.80
N ASP A 282 5.77 2.00 6.70
CA ASP A 282 6.60 1.69 7.86
C ASP A 282 6.94 2.98 8.62
N TYR A 283 6.72 2.94 9.92
CA TYR A 283 6.89 4.10 10.79
C TYR A 283 8.33 4.62 10.75
N GLN A 284 9.34 3.75 10.73
CA GLN A 284 10.74 4.17 10.76
C GLN A 284 11.16 4.78 9.43
N THR A 285 10.71 4.21 8.31
CA THR A 285 10.95 4.77 6.97
C THR A 285 10.32 6.14 6.85
N GLN A 286 9.04 6.30 7.22
CA GLN A 286 8.41 7.62 7.22
C GLN A 286 9.15 8.59 8.14
N LYS A 287 9.47 8.18 9.38
CA LYS A 287 10.21 9.02 10.31
C LYS A 287 11.52 9.55 9.71
N ASN A 288 12.27 8.72 8.98
CA ASN A 288 13.49 9.15 8.30
C ASN A 288 13.20 10.22 7.22
N VAL A 289 12.11 10.07 6.45
CA VAL A 289 11.65 11.08 5.48
C VAL A 289 11.33 12.40 6.17
N PHE A 290 10.60 12.38 7.29
CA PHE A 290 10.28 13.57 8.08
C PHE A 290 11.54 14.25 8.64
N GLU A 291 12.46 13.48 9.21
CA GLU A 291 13.72 13.99 9.75
C GLU A 291 14.60 14.62 8.67
N GLU A 292 14.66 14.02 7.48
CA GLU A 292 15.42 14.55 6.37
C GLU A 292 14.80 15.83 5.81
N SER A 293 13.46 15.87 5.66
CA SER A 293 12.74 17.06 5.23
C SER A 293 13.01 18.27 6.17
N ILE A 294 13.05 18.05 7.49
CA ILE A 294 13.38 19.12 8.44
C ILE A 294 14.81 19.63 8.32
N ARG A 295 15.77 18.74 8.04
CA ARG A 295 17.19 19.09 7.90
C ARG A 295 17.47 19.98 6.69
N ARG A 296 16.57 20.01 5.70
CA ARG A 296 16.68 20.89 4.54
C ARG A 296 16.58 22.36 4.97
N SER A 297 17.69 23.06 5.02
CA SER A 297 17.73 24.50 5.36
C SER A 297 17.58 25.41 4.14
N ASP A 298 17.53 24.82 2.94
CA ASP A 298 17.47 25.48 1.64
C ASP A 298 16.03 25.77 1.15
N VAL A 299 15.02 25.31 1.89
CA VAL A 299 13.60 25.41 1.55
C VAL A 299 12.77 25.85 2.77
N ASP A 300 11.60 26.44 2.52
CA ASP A 300 10.73 26.92 3.58
C ASP A 300 9.88 25.79 4.23
N THR A 301 9.12 26.11 5.27
CA THR A 301 8.27 25.10 5.96
C THR A 301 7.19 24.53 5.04
N TYR A 302 6.66 25.31 4.11
CA TYR A 302 5.64 24.87 3.17
C TYR A 302 6.21 23.82 2.22
N GLU A 303 7.34 24.11 1.57
CA GLU A 303 8.03 23.21 0.64
C GLU A 303 8.47 21.90 1.33
N LYS A 304 8.83 21.97 2.63
CA LYS A 304 9.13 20.78 3.44
C LYS A 304 7.92 19.88 3.60
N ILE A 305 6.75 20.44 3.94
CA ILE A 305 5.51 19.67 4.07
C ILE A 305 5.08 19.14 2.70
N GLU A 306 5.14 19.97 1.67
CA GLU A 306 4.81 19.59 0.28
C GLU A 306 5.62 18.38 -0.17
N SER A 307 6.94 18.40 0.05
CA SER A 307 7.80 17.28 -0.32
C SER A 307 7.38 15.96 0.31
N ILE A 308 6.86 15.97 1.55
CA ILE A 308 6.39 14.77 2.24
C ILE A 308 5.11 14.25 1.61
N PHE A 309 4.17 15.15 1.30
CA PHE A 309 2.91 14.78 0.68
C PHE A 309 3.11 14.22 -0.72
N TRP A 310 3.92 14.86 -1.54
CA TRP A 310 4.27 14.36 -2.86
C TRP A 310 5.07 13.07 -2.82
N LEU A 311 6.01 12.92 -1.87
CA LEU A 311 6.86 11.73 -1.80
C LEU A 311 6.10 10.49 -1.32
N LEU A 312 5.28 10.63 -0.27
CA LEU A 312 4.59 9.52 0.39
C LEU A 312 3.16 9.30 -0.13
N GLY A 313 2.50 10.35 -0.61
CA GLY A 313 1.09 10.33 -0.96
C GLY A 313 0.17 10.49 0.25
N VAL A 314 -0.91 11.26 0.08
CA VAL A 314 -1.93 11.53 1.11
C VAL A 314 -2.41 10.26 1.82
N GLU A 315 -2.59 9.17 1.08
CA GLU A 315 -3.11 7.91 1.64
C GLU A 315 -2.19 7.28 2.69
N ASN A 316 -0.88 7.50 2.55
CA ASN A 316 0.14 6.77 3.29
C ASN A 316 0.73 7.57 4.46
N ILE A 317 0.59 8.89 4.48
CA ILE A 317 1.17 9.76 5.52
C ILE A 317 0.65 9.37 6.91
N ASN A 318 1.58 9.18 7.84
CA ASN A 318 1.27 9.00 9.24
C ASN A 318 1.02 10.37 9.92
N PRO A 319 -0.22 10.67 10.35
CA PRO A 319 -0.51 12.00 10.90
C PRO A 319 0.18 12.25 12.26
N VAL A 320 0.59 11.20 13.00
CA VAL A 320 1.39 11.36 14.24
C VAL A 320 2.74 11.99 13.95
N LEU A 321 3.40 11.54 12.88
CA LEU A 321 4.69 12.09 12.48
C LEU A 321 4.52 13.53 12.02
N LEU A 322 3.49 13.79 11.21
CA LEU A 322 3.18 15.13 10.71
C LEU A 322 3.04 16.15 11.86
N VAL A 323 2.26 15.85 12.89
CA VAL A 323 2.06 16.75 14.05
C VAL A 323 3.23 16.82 15.02
N ARG A 324 4.12 15.83 14.99
CA ARG A 324 5.33 15.82 15.81
C ARG A 324 6.40 16.74 15.23
N TYR A 325 6.42 16.86 13.91
CA TYR A 325 7.47 17.52 13.16
C TYR A 325 7.07 18.91 12.63
N TYR A 326 5.77 19.18 12.47
CA TYR A 326 5.24 20.45 12.00
C TYR A 326 4.10 20.97 12.88
N ASN A 327 3.91 22.29 12.90
CA ASN A 327 2.82 22.92 13.63
C ASN A 327 1.48 22.73 12.90
N GLY A 328 0.38 22.75 13.67
CA GLY A 328 -0.98 22.57 13.13
C GLY A 328 -1.33 23.57 12.02
N ASP A 329 -0.99 24.84 12.18
CA ASP A 329 -1.30 25.88 11.21
C ASP A 329 -0.58 25.67 9.86
N ASP A 330 0.69 25.25 9.87
CA ASP A 330 1.46 24.98 8.64
C ASP A 330 0.85 23.79 7.87
N ILE A 331 0.46 22.74 8.60
CA ILE A 331 -0.20 21.56 8.04
C ILE A 331 -1.54 21.95 7.39
N ILE A 332 -2.35 22.74 8.09
CA ILE A 332 -3.67 23.18 7.60
C ILE A 332 -3.54 24.10 6.38
N TYR A 333 -2.57 25.02 6.43
CA TYR A 333 -2.28 25.90 5.30
C TYR A 333 -1.93 25.08 4.06
N TYR A 334 -1.03 24.09 4.20
CA TYR A 334 -0.69 23.20 3.08
C TYR A 334 -1.91 22.43 2.55
N ILE A 335 -2.75 21.86 3.43
CA ILE A 335 -3.97 21.15 3.02
C ILE A 335 -4.92 22.08 2.24
N PHE A 336 -5.07 23.33 2.67
CA PHE A 336 -5.88 24.32 1.95
C PHE A 336 -5.30 24.61 0.57
N GLU A 337 -3.98 24.83 0.48
CA GLU A 337 -3.30 25.05 -0.80
C GLU A 337 -3.44 23.82 -1.71
N LEU A 338 -3.37 22.61 -1.17
CA LEU A 338 -3.58 21.38 -1.93
C LEU A 338 -5.00 21.29 -2.53
N PHE A 339 -6.03 21.69 -1.78
CA PHE A 339 -7.39 21.79 -2.32
C PHE A 339 -7.52 22.89 -3.38
N ARG A 340 -6.80 24.01 -3.20
CA ARG A 340 -6.78 25.11 -4.17
C ARG A 340 -6.08 24.68 -5.46
N GLN A 341 -4.90 24.06 -5.38
CA GLN A 341 -4.18 23.47 -6.52
C GLN A 341 -5.06 22.47 -7.24
N ALA A 342 -5.69 21.54 -6.52
CA ALA A 342 -6.64 20.60 -7.12
C ALA A 342 -7.78 21.30 -7.90
N GLN A 343 -8.24 22.45 -7.42
CA GLN A 343 -9.25 23.26 -8.10
C GLN A 343 -8.72 23.93 -9.36
N ASP A 344 -7.57 24.60 -9.24
CA ASP A 344 -6.99 25.43 -10.28
C ASP A 344 -6.41 24.57 -11.42
N GLU A 345 -5.81 23.44 -11.08
CA GLU A 345 -5.19 22.47 -12.01
C GLU A 345 -6.19 21.38 -12.45
N GLY A 346 -7.39 21.36 -11.87
CA GLY A 346 -8.52 20.56 -12.34
C GLY A 346 -8.47 19.07 -11.98
N PHE A 347 -7.70 18.69 -10.96
CA PHE A 347 -7.53 17.29 -10.54
C PHE A 347 -8.42 16.88 -9.33
N GLN A 348 -9.52 17.58 -9.10
CA GLN A 348 -10.55 17.23 -8.09
C GLN A 348 -11.34 15.96 -8.46
N THR A 349 -10.66 14.82 -8.55
CA THR A 349 -11.29 13.53 -8.83
C THR A 349 -12.01 12.99 -7.60
N GLU A 350 -13.01 12.13 -7.80
CA GLU A 350 -13.71 11.44 -6.71
C GLU A 350 -12.74 10.66 -5.81
N ARG A 351 -11.66 10.12 -6.41
CA ARG A 351 -10.57 9.44 -5.69
C ARG A 351 -9.87 10.41 -4.76
N PHE A 352 -9.32 11.51 -5.28
CA PHE A 352 -8.64 12.52 -4.46
C PHE A 352 -9.51 12.98 -3.27
N LEU A 353 -10.78 13.30 -3.52
CA LEU A 353 -11.70 13.74 -2.46
C LEU A 353 -11.93 12.65 -1.39
N LYS A 354 -12.06 11.39 -1.80
CA LYS A 354 -12.21 10.27 -0.87
C LYS A 354 -10.96 10.11 0.01
N ASP A 355 -9.78 10.22 -0.57
CA ASP A 355 -8.52 9.94 0.13
C ASP A 355 -8.12 11.11 1.03
N MET A 356 -8.33 12.35 0.57
CA MET A 356 -8.24 13.55 1.41
C MET A 356 -9.19 13.47 2.60
N LYS A 357 -10.45 13.07 2.41
CA LYS A 357 -11.40 12.87 3.51
C LYS A 357 -10.93 11.84 4.52
N ASN A 358 -10.40 10.70 4.06
CA ASN A 358 -9.86 9.67 4.93
C ASN A 358 -8.66 10.18 5.72
N PHE A 359 -7.75 10.90 5.06
CA PHE A 359 -6.62 11.55 5.70
C PHE A 359 -7.07 12.56 6.76
N LEU A 360 -7.99 13.46 6.44
CA LEU A 360 -8.56 14.43 7.37
C LEU A 360 -9.21 13.77 8.60
N LYS A 361 -10.00 12.69 8.40
CA LYS A 361 -10.55 11.91 9.53
C LYS A 361 -9.46 11.36 10.45
N LYS A 362 -8.36 10.86 9.87
CA LYS A 362 -7.22 10.38 10.68
C LYS A 362 -6.55 11.55 11.40
N LEU A 363 -6.29 12.64 10.70
CA LEU A 363 -5.66 13.86 11.21
C LEU A 363 -6.44 14.41 12.42
N PHE A 364 -7.76 14.57 12.31
CA PHE A 364 -8.60 15.13 13.37
C PHE A 364 -8.69 14.28 14.64
N ARG A 365 -8.42 12.97 14.57
CA ARG A 365 -8.41 12.09 15.75
C ARG A 365 -7.25 12.36 16.71
N TYR A 366 -6.24 13.14 16.33
CA TYR A 366 -5.08 13.40 17.16
C TYR A 366 -5.32 14.62 18.09
N PRO A 367 -5.37 14.42 19.44
CA PRO A 367 -5.80 15.46 20.39
C PRO A 367 -4.89 16.71 20.47
N TYR A 368 -3.71 16.69 19.88
CA TYR A 368 -2.80 17.85 19.81
C TYR A 368 -3.16 18.81 18.67
N ILE A 369 -3.85 18.32 17.63
CA ILE A 369 -4.43 19.14 16.56
C ILE A 369 -5.66 19.90 17.07
N SER A 370 -6.42 19.31 18.00
CA SER A 370 -7.60 19.95 18.62
C SER A 370 -7.26 20.92 19.77
N LYS A 371 -5.97 21.11 20.11
CA LYS A 371 -5.49 22.01 21.19
C LYS A 371 -5.17 23.45 20.72
N GLY A 372 -6.01 24.03 19.86
CA GLY A 372 -6.09 25.50 19.71
C GLY A 372 -5.10 26.18 18.75
N HIS A 373 -4.52 25.45 17.79
CA HIS A 373 -3.64 26.03 16.75
C HIS A 373 -4.03 25.58 15.34
N LEU A 374 -5.34 25.57 15.06
CA LEU A 374 -5.80 25.45 13.69
C LEU A 374 -6.44 26.77 13.33
N ASN A 375 -5.92 27.42 12.30
CA ASN A 375 -6.66 28.42 11.57
C ASN A 375 -7.85 27.75 10.86
N GLN A 376 -8.88 27.41 11.64
CA GLN A 376 -10.12 26.78 11.20
C GLN A 376 -10.73 27.53 10.01
N LYS A 377 -10.62 28.87 10.00
CA LYS A 377 -11.11 29.72 8.91
C LYS A 377 -10.50 29.36 7.56
N THR A 378 -9.25 28.91 7.54
CA THR A 378 -8.55 28.51 6.31
C THR A 378 -9.11 27.19 5.76
N LEU A 379 -9.33 26.19 6.61
CA LEU A 379 -9.83 24.87 6.16
C LEU A 379 -11.35 24.78 6.01
N ASP A 380 -12.12 25.63 6.71
CA ASP A 380 -13.59 25.63 6.72
C ASP A 380 -14.17 25.74 5.31
N LYS A 381 -13.59 26.63 4.49
CA LYS A 381 -14.09 26.91 3.14
C LYS A 381 -13.96 25.70 2.21
N PRO A 382 -12.78 25.09 2.01
CA PRO A 382 -12.68 23.90 1.17
C PRO A 382 -13.45 22.72 1.77
N VAL A 383 -13.42 22.50 3.09
CA VAL A 383 -14.15 21.37 3.71
C VAL A 383 -15.66 21.47 3.47
N LYS A 384 -16.26 22.65 3.67
CA LYS A 384 -17.68 22.87 3.35
C LYS A 384 -17.97 22.72 1.87
N LEU A 385 -17.07 23.18 1.00
CA LEU A 385 -17.25 23.06 -0.45
C LEU A 385 -17.27 21.60 -0.91
N PHE A 386 -16.35 20.77 -0.40
CA PHE A 386 -16.17 19.40 -0.90
C PHE A 386 -16.95 18.32 -0.12
N TYR A 387 -17.36 18.59 1.12
CA TYR A 387 -17.93 17.55 1.99
C TYR A 387 -19.23 17.97 2.71
N SER A 388 -19.87 19.08 2.32
CA SER A 388 -21.13 19.55 2.94
C SER A 388 -22.26 18.54 2.87
N ASP A 389 -22.29 17.69 1.85
CA ASP A 389 -23.32 16.67 1.69
C ASP A 389 -23.10 15.42 2.58
N ASP A 390 -21.94 15.28 3.24
CA ASP A 390 -21.67 14.20 4.19
C ASP A 390 -21.88 14.66 5.64
N ALA A 391 -23.11 14.50 6.13
CA ALA A 391 -23.49 14.86 7.49
C ALA A 391 -22.65 14.16 8.59
N ARG A 392 -22.09 12.97 8.35
CA ARG A 392 -21.23 12.29 9.33
C ARG A 392 -19.86 12.92 9.37
N PHE A 393 -19.28 13.21 8.21
CA PHE A 393 -18.00 13.91 8.14
C PHE A 393 -18.12 15.34 8.67
N ASP A 394 -19.20 16.06 8.37
CA ASP A 394 -19.45 17.39 8.91
C ASP A 394 -19.58 17.37 10.44
N ALA A 395 -20.28 16.37 11.00
CA ALA A 395 -20.35 16.16 12.45
C ALA A 395 -18.98 15.85 13.07
N ASP A 396 -18.19 14.96 12.45
CA ASP A 396 -16.81 14.65 12.89
C ASP A 396 -15.93 15.92 12.83
N TYR A 397 -15.95 16.62 11.69
CA TYR A 397 -15.21 17.85 11.46
C TYR A 397 -15.56 18.93 12.49
N PHE A 398 -16.85 19.18 12.69
CA PHE A 398 -17.38 20.10 13.68
C PHE A 398 -16.95 19.72 15.10
N TYR A 399 -17.07 18.44 15.46
CA TYR A 399 -16.67 17.92 16.77
C TYR A 399 -15.18 18.13 17.05
N PHE A 400 -14.31 17.89 16.08
CA PHE A 400 -12.86 18.02 16.27
C PHE A 400 -12.35 19.47 16.16
N THR A 401 -13.04 20.35 15.41
CA THR A 401 -12.65 21.75 15.23
C THR A 401 -13.21 22.69 16.30
N GLN A 402 -14.42 22.46 16.84
CA GLN A 402 -15.08 23.34 17.81
C GLN A 402 -14.81 23.02 19.30
N ARG A 403 -13.90 22.10 19.60
CA ARG A 403 -13.59 21.71 20.98
C ARG A 403 -12.79 22.73 21.78
N TYR A 404 -12.08 23.66 21.12
CA TYR A 404 -11.26 24.65 21.81
C TYR A 404 -12.08 25.84 22.34
N ASP A 405 -13.00 26.40 21.54
CA ASP A 405 -13.83 27.53 21.97
C ASP A 405 -14.77 27.12 23.12
N ARG A 406 -15.38 25.93 23.04
CA ARG A 406 -16.14 25.37 24.17
C ARG A 406 -15.27 25.04 25.38
N TYR A 407 -13.99 24.71 25.19
CA TYR A 407 -13.04 24.51 26.29
C TYR A 407 -12.61 25.84 26.92
N LEU A 408 -12.43 26.92 26.15
CA LEU A 408 -12.19 28.27 26.66
C LEU A 408 -13.42 28.80 27.41
N ASP A 409 -14.62 28.65 26.85
CA ASP A 409 -15.89 28.97 27.51
C ASP A 409 -16.06 28.14 28.80
N MET A 410 -15.71 26.85 28.77
CA MET A 410 -15.73 26.00 29.96
C MET A 410 -14.64 26.35 30.97
N GLN A 411 -13.44 26.74 30.57
CA GLN A 411 -12.37 27.18 31.50
C GLN A 411 -12.74 28.49 32.20
N GLU A 412 -13.43 29.41 31.51
CA GLU A 412 -14.02 30.59 32.14
C GLU A 412 -15.15 30.22 33.12
N LEU A 413 -15.97 29.19 32.83
CA LEU A 413 -17.00 28.66 33.73
C LEU A 413 -16.46 27.81 34.89
N ILE A 414 -15.30 27.16 34.74
CA ILE A 414 -14.68 26.24 35.71
C ILE A 414 -13.92 27.00 36.82
N LYS A 415 -13.57 28.28 36.62
CA LYS A 415 -13.01 29.09 37.72
C LYS A 415 -13.94 29.20 38.94
N ASP A 416 -15.24 28.96 38.76
CA ASP A 416 -16.25 29.21 39.79
C ASP A 416 -16.93 27.96 40.39
N LYS A 417 -16.57 26.71 40.02
CA LYS A 417 -17.18 25.51 40.64
C LYS A 417 -16.24 24.31 40.82
N ASP A 418 -16.40 23.69 41.99
CA ASP A 418 -15.75 22.48 42.51
C ASP A 418 -15.63 21.34 41.46
N GLU A 419 -14.40 20.87 41.21
CA GLU A 419 -14.06 19.90 40.14
C GLU A 419 -14.80 18.55 40.30
N ASP A 420 -15.16 18.18 41.53
CA ASP A 420 -15.91 16.95 41.85
C ASP A 420 -17.35 16.98 41.33
N ILE A 421 -17.97 18.16 41.24
CA ILE A 421 -19.34 18.33 40.71
C ILE A 421 -19.35 18.09 39.20
N SER A 422 -18.26 18.46 38.51
CA SER A 422 -18.09 18.28 37.08
C SER A 422 -18.04 16.80 36.67
N LEU A 423 -17.29 15.98 37.43
CA LEU A 423 -17.20 14.54 37.19
C LEU A 423 -18.54 13.83 37.44
N LYS A 424 -19.25 14.18 38.51
CA LYS A 424 -20.57 13.62 38.83
C LYS A 424 -21.62 13.94 37.75
N ASN A 425 -21.60 15.16 37.22
CA ASN A 425 -22.50 15.56 36.13
C ASN A 425 -22.20 14.81 34.82
N LEU A 426 -20.92 14.61 34.50
CA LEU A 426 -20.50 13.84 33.33
C LEU A 426 -21.00 12.38 33.41
N LEU A 427 -20.83 11.74 34.56
CA LEU A 427 -21.28 10.37 34.78
C LEU A 427 -22.82 10.28 34.75
N SER A 428 -23.52 11.26 35.34
CA SER A 428 -24.99 11.33 35.29
C SER A 428 -25.52 11.41 33.86
N LYS A 429 -24.89 12.21 32.98
CA LYS A 429 -25.25 12.27 31.55
C LYS A 429 -25.09 10.92 30.86
N TYR A 430 -24.02 10.18 31.16
CA TYR A 430 -23.82 8.84 30.61
C TYR A 430 -24.89 7.85 31.09
N TYR A 431 -25.21 7.84 32.38
CA TYR A 431 -26.24 6.97 32.94
C TYR A 431 -27.66 7.26 32.44
N LEU A 432 -27.93 8.52 32.09
CA LEU A 432 -29.19 8.92 31.45
C LEU A 432 -29.19 8.67 29.93
N ASN A 433 -28.17 7.98 29.38
CA ASN A 433 -27.97 7.73 27.94
C ASN A 433 -27.91 9.01 27.09
N GLN A 434 -27.54 10.15 27.68
CA GLN A 434 -27.41 11.42 26.97
C GLN A 434 -26.06 11.54 26.24
N ILE A 435 -25.06 10.76 26.65
CA ILE A 435 -23.76 10.61 25.99
C ILE A 435 -23.42 9.12 25.91
N ASN A 436 -22.66 8.70 24.90
CA ASN A 436 -22.28 7.29 24.70
C ASN A 436 -20.93 6.94 25.37
N LYS A 437 -20.53 5.65 25.36
CA LYS A 437 -19.31 5.17 26.03
C LYS A 437 -18.04 5.81 25.47
N GLU A 438 -17.98 6.02 24.15
CA GLU A 438 -16.83 6.63 23.47
C GLU A 438 -16.69 8.10 23.86
N GLU A 439 -17.81 8.81 23.92
CA GLU A 439 -17.87 10.21 24.37
C GLU A 439 -17.47 10.34 25.84
N LEU A 440 -17.99 9.48 26.73
CA LEU A 440 -17.57 9.43 28.14
C LEU A 440 -16.07 9.16 28.27
N THR A 441 -15.53 8.19 27.54
CA THR A 441 -14.11 7.83 27.56
C THR A 441 -13.25 9.01 27.11
N GLY A 442 -13.67 9.71 26.06
CA GLY A 442 -13.03 10.93 25.58
C GLY A 442 -13.01 12.05 26.62
N TRP A 443 -14.09 12.22 27.40
CA TRP A 443 -14.13 13.21 28.48
C TRP A 443 -13.26 12.81 29.69
N LEU A 444 -13.25 11.53 30.07
CA LEU A 444 -12.45 11.04 31.20
C LEU A 444 -10.94 11.08 30.91
N ALA A 445 -10.53 10.82 29.67
CA ALA A 445 -9.14 10.97 29.20
C ALA A 445 -8.57 12.38 29.45
N LEU A 446 -9.47 13.38 29.50
CA LEU A 446 -9.13 14.79 29.65
C LEU A 446 -9.26 15.29 31.10
N SER A 447 -9.74 14.43 32.01
CA SER A 447 -9.88 14.78 33.42
C SER A 447 -8.52 14.80 34.14
N LYS A 448 -8.24 15.89 34.86
CA LYS A 448 -7.01 16.02 35.66
C LYS A 448 -7.14 15.44 37.07
N THR A 449 -8.37 15.17 37.50
CA THR A 449 -8.67 14.59 38.82
C THR A 449 -8.15 13.16 38.91
N ASN A 450 -7.75 12.76 40.12
CA ASN A 450 -7.31 11.39 40.36
C ASN A 450 -8.42 10.37 40.07
N GLU A 451 -9.68 10.70 40.39
CA GLU A 451 -10.86 9.87 40.16
C GLU A 451 -11.20 9.75 38.67
N GLY A 452 -11.16 10.85 37.92
CA GLY A 452 -11.42 10.83 36.47
C GLY A 452 -10.38 10.03 35.69
N LYS A 453 -9.09 10.13 36.07
CA LYS A 453 -8.03 9.26 35.52
C LYS A 453 -8.31 7.80 35.83
N PHE A 454 -8.64 7.46 37.08
CA PHE A 454 -8.98 6.08 37.45
C PHE A 454 -10.13 5.51 36.61
N LEU A 455 -11.22 6.28 36.46
CA LEU A 455 -12.37 5.88 35.64
C LEU A 455 -12.03 5.72 34.16
N TYR A 456 -11.14 6.56 33.61
CA TYR A 456 -10.65 6.40 32.24
C TYR A 456 -9.97 5.03 32.04
N TYR A 457 -9.03 4.68 32.93
CA TYR A 457 -8.31 3.41 32.83
C TYR A 457 -9.22 2.20 33.13
N LEU A 458 -10.26 2.37 33.95
CA LEU A 458 -11.28 1.35 34.22
C LEU A 458 -12.13 1.05 32.97
N ILE A 459 -12.65 2.07 32.31
CA ILE A 459 -13.57 1.95 31.16
C ILE A 459 -12.85 1.49 29.87
N THR A 460 -11.53 1.68 29.80
CA THR A 460 -10.68 1.27 28.68
C THR A 460 -9.93 -0.04 28.93
N ASP A 461 -10.30 -0.78 29.99
CA ASP A 461 -9.69 -2.07 30.35
C ASP A 461 -8.15 -2.01 30.48
N SER A 462 -7.62 -0.88 30.95
CA SER A 462 -6.18 -0.57 30.97
C SER A 462 -5.67 -0.15 32.36
N LEU A 463 -6.36 -0.57 33.43
CA LEU A 463 -6.04 -0.25 34.84
C LEU A 463 -4.59 -0.52 35.28
N GLY A 464 -3.91 -1.49 34.66
CA GLY A 464 -2.49 -1.75 34.90
C GLY A 464 -1.60 -0.53 34.64
N SER A 465 -2.03 0.38 33.76
CA SER A 465 -1.32 1.59 33.35
C SER A 465 -1.61 2.83 34.21
N LEU A 466 -2.42 2.71 35.27
CA LEU A 466 -2.69 3.84 36.17
C LEU A 466 -1.39 4.28 36.91
N PRO A 467 -1.06 5.58 36.97
CA PRO A 467 0.14 6.07 37.65
C PRO A 467 0.23 5.67 39.13
N GLN A 468 1.45 5.39 39.61
CA GLN A 468 1.71 4.96 41.00
C GLN A 468 1.33 6.01 42.05
N GLU A 469 1.40 7.29 41.68
CA GLU A 469 1.04 8.43 42.53
C GLU A 469 -0.48 8.68 42.62
N ASN A 470 -1.29 7.97 41.83
CA ASN A 470 -2.74 8.11 41.88
C ASN A 470 -3.29 7.37 43.12
N PRO A 471 -4.05 8.02 44.03
CA PRO A 471 -4.59 7.40 45.23
C PRO A 471 -5.49 6.17 44.96
N TYR A 472 -6.02 6.04 43.73
CA TYR A 472 -6.81 4.89 43.30
C TYR A 472 -5.98 3.72 42.72
N LYS A 473 -4.65 3.83 42.66
CA LYS A 473 -3.76 2.76 42.16
C LYS A 473 -3.85 1.49 42.96
N ALA A 474 -3.92 1.60 44.28
CA ALA A 474 -4.15 0.44 45.14
C ALA A 474 -5.42 -0.34 44.74
N LEU A 475 -6.46 0.35 44.25
CA LEU A 475 -7.72 -0.27 43.81
C LEU A 475 -7.64 -0.84 42.40
N ALA A 476 -6.92 -0.17 41.49
CA ALA A 476 -6.61 -0.72 40.18
C ALA A 476 -5.80 -2.03 40.30
N ASP A 477 -4.82 -2.05 41.20
CA ASP A 477 -3.99 -3.23 41.47
C ASP A 477 -4.82 -4.36 42.11
N LEU A 478 -5.83 -4.02 42.94
CA LEU A 478 -6.81 -4.98 43.47
C LEU A 478 -7.70 -5.60 42.39
N TYR A 479 -8.19 -4.81 41.44
CA TYR A 479 -9.04 -5.27 40.34
C TYR A 479 -8.31 -6.21 39.37
N THR A 480 -6.98 -6.12 39.27
CA THR A 480 -6.14 -6.91 38.35
C THR A 480 -5.51 -8.19 38.96
N LEU A 481 -5.82 -8.52 40.23
CA LEU A 481 -5.42 -9.71 41.03
C LEU A 481 -3.91 -9.92 41.28
N LYS A 482 -3.40 -9.47 42.46
CA LYS A 482 -2.21 -10.05 43.16
C LYS A 482 -1.96 -9.61 44.62
N ALA A 483 -2.98 -9.22 45.40
CA ALA A 483 -2.78 -8.82 46.81
C ALA A 483 -3.62 -9.67 47.79
N SER A 484 -3.06 -10.00 48.95
CA SER A 484 -3.77 -10.75 50.01
C SER A 484 -4.71 -9.84 50.79
N HIS A 485 -5.83 -10.39 51.29
CA HIS A 485 -6.88 -9.66 52.02
C HIS A 485 -6.35 -8.86 53.23
N GLN A 486 -5.26 -9.34 53.85
CA GLN A 486 -4.65 -8.74 55.04
C GLN A 486 -3.84 -7.46 54.74
N ASP A 487 -3.26 -7.35 53.54
CA ASP A 487 -2.46 -6.18 53.12
C ASP A 487 -3.34 -4.94 52.85
N ILE A 488 -4.64 -5.18 52.66
CA ILE A 488 -5.66 -4.22 52.27
C ILE A 488 -6.19 -3.46 53.49
N ILE A 489 -6.54 -4.19 54.55
CA ILE A 489 -7.05 -3.63 55.81
C ILE A 489 -6.01 -2.69 56.45
N ASN A 490 -4.72 -3.01 56.32
CA ASN A 490 -3.63 -2.27 56.95
C ASN A 490 -3.28 -0.91 56.30
N LYS A 491 -3.75 -0.60 55.08
CA LYS A 491 -3.33 0.60 54.32
C LYS A 491 -4.35 1.74 54.25
N ILE A 492 -5.65 1.46 54.18
CA ILE A 492 -6.68 2.48 53.87
C ILE A 492 -7.81 2.50 54.93
N GLY A 493 -7.93 1.45 55.76
CA GLY A 493 -9.03 1.27 56.70
C GLY A 493 -10.30 0.72 56.02
N GLU A 494 -11.02 -0.18 56.70
CA GLU A 494 -12.14 -0.96 56.13
C GLU A 494 -13.27 -0.11 55.53
N GLU A 495 -13.54 1.06 56.11
CA GLU A 495 -14.69 1.90 55.76
C GLU A 495 -14.51 2.67 54.44
N GLY A 496 -13.28 3.10 54.13
CA GLY A 496 -12.94 3.79 52.88
C GLY A 496 -12.93 2.85 51.67
N ILE A 497 -12.53 1.60 51.89
CA ILE A 497 -12.48 0.56 50.85
C ILE A 497 -13.89 0.10 50.48
N TYR A 498 -14.74 -0.12 51.47
CA TYR A 498 -16.13 -0.54 51.28
C TYR A 498 -16.97 0.51 50.52
N THR A 499 -16.83 1.78 50.89
CA THR A 499 -17.55 2.89 50.22
C THR A 499 -17.19 2.98 48.74
N LEU A 500 -15.94 2.67 48.39
CA LEU A 500 -15.47 2.74 47.02
C LEU A 500 -15.84 1.49 46.19
N ILE A 501 -15.81 0.30 46.78
CA ILE A 501 -16.30 -0.94 46.15
C ILE A 501 -17.80 -0.82 45.82
N MET A 502 -18.59 -0.28 46.75
CA MET A 502 -20.03 -0.02 46.53
C MET A 502 -20.27 1.02 45.43
N ARG A 503 -19.39 2.03 45.28
CA ARG A 503 -19.44 2.96 44.13
C ARG A 503 -19.17 2.24 42.82
N ILE A 504 -18.16 1.35 42.75
CA ILE A 504 -17.78 0.61 41.54
C ILE A 504 -18.85 -0.44 41.14
N LEU A 505 -19.49 -1.11 42.11
CA LEU A 505 -20.65 -1.97 41.88
C LEU A 505 -21.84 -1.22 41.26
N GLY A 506 -21.96 0.09 41.50
CA GLY A 506 -22.91 0.95 40.80
C GLY A 506 -22.67 1.06 39.29
N PHE A 507 -21.43 0.84 38.82
CA PHE A 507 -21.05 0.86 37.40
C PHE A 507 -21.08 -0.53 36.75
N TYR A 508 -20.83 -1.60 37.51
CA TYR A 508 -20.81 -3.00 37.04
C TYR A 508 -21.60 -3.92 37.98
N PRO A 509 -22.94 -3.85 37.97
CA PRO A 509 -23.78 -4.49 38.99
C PRO A 509 -23.80 -6.03 38.95
N TYR A 510 -23.20 -6.65 37.94
CA TYR A 510 -23.21 -8.11 37.73
C TYR A 510 -21.81 -8.74 37.84
N ASP A 511 -20.79 -7.99 38.26
CA ASP A 511 -19.43 -8.48 38.42
C ASP A 511 -19.29 -9.33 39.69
N LYS A 512 -19.16 -10.65 39.53
CA LYS A 512 -19.10 -11.62 40.64
C LYS A 512 -17.89 -11.42 41.57
N THR A 513 -16.78 -10.87 41.07
CA THR A 513 -15.57 -10.65 41.88
C THR A 513 -15.78 -9.48 42.83
N LEU A 514 -16.41 -8.40 42.34
CA LEU A 514 -16.76 -7.23 43.15
C LEU A 514 -17.90 -7.53 44.14
N ILE A 515 -18.88 -8.36 43.75
CA ILE A 515 -19.96 -8.83 44.63
C ILE A 515 -19.36 -9.65 45.78
N ASN A 516 -18.49 -10.63 45.48
CA ASN A 516 -17.83 -11.44 46.52
C ASN A 516 -16.95 -10.61 47.47
N LEU A 517 -16.31 -9.53 46.98
CA LEU A 517 -15.52 -8.59 47.79
C LEU A 517 -16.39 -7.70 48.69
N ALA A 518 -17.62 -7.37 48.26
CA ALA A 518 -18.58 -6.64 49.08
C ALA A 518 -19.26 -7.53 50.14
N ASP A 519 -19.47 -8.82 49.83
CA ASP A 519 -20.13 -9.81 50.69
C ASP A 519 -19.24 -10.33 51.83
N LEU A 520 -17.90 -10.25 51.71
CA LEU A 520 -16.93 -10.64 52.74
C LEU A 520 -17.08 -9.90 54.10
N ARG A 521 -17.86 -8.82 54.16
CA ARG A 521 -18.21 -8.12 55.41
C ARG A 521 -19.27 -8.86 56.25
N PHE A 522 -20.00 -9.81 55.65
CA PHE A 522 -21.12 -10.51 56.31
C PHE A 522 -20.76 -11.93 56.80
N GLU A 523 -19.52 -12.40 56.61
CA GLU A 523 -19.02 -13.69 57.13
C GLU A 523 -18.02 -13.56 58.31
N ILE A 524 -18.07 -12.46 59.08
CA ILE A 524 -17.39 -12.35 60.39
C ILE A 524 -18.40 -12.43 61.52
#